data_AF-A0A0N5D048-F1
#
_entry.id   AF-A0A0N5D048-F1
#
_cell.length_a   1.000
_cell.length_b   1.000
_cell.length_c   1.000
_cell.angle_alpha   90.00
_cell.angle_beta   90.00
_cell.angle_gamma   90.00
#
_symmetry.space_group_name_H-M   'P 1'
#
loop_
_entity.id
_entity.type
_entity.pdbx_description
1 polymer ?
#
loop_
_entity_poly.entity_id
_entity_poly.type
_entity_poly.pdbx_seq_one_letter_code
_entity_poly.pdbx_strand_id
1 'polypeptide(L)'
;MVIISVINISRWRLIIISIILVFVITISKAEESVAQRCRRLFACAITKECIKLPFIADRFNGPLITAQHYNDLDTGIDYGCIFTAGCLDECNKCPLCEMSKQQLIDVLNGVKRTPQGECSVLVNCAADCLKRSNSNFTVINYCFRHECAYHCFDGTCPICSTFITRLFNQACVSGNLRRKMNFQGQCYEMFRAMVYAKFKQQFRQAKRAPAIGIKHNFVWPN
;
A
#
# COMPACT_ATOMS: atom_id res chain seq x y z
N MET A 1 47.87 30.40 -51.29
CA MET A 1 47.91 29.44 -50.17
C MET A 1 46.81 29.77 -49.16
N VAL A 2 45.53 29.66 -49.55
CA VAL A 2 44.35 29.91 -48.66
C VAL A 2 43.17 29.08 -49.16
N ILE A 3 43.26 27.75 -49.13
CA ILE A 3 42.10 26.86 -49.45
C ILE A 3 41.94 25.72 -48.43
N ILE A 4 42.72 25.71 -47.33
CA ILE A 4 42.65 24.61 -46.33
C ILE A 4 41.77 24.98 -45.12
N SER A 5 41.48 26.26 -44.87
CA SER A 5 40.86 26.69 -43.61
C SER A 5 39.32 26.75 -43.60
N VAL A 6 38.63 26.66 -44.74
CA VAL A 6 37.16 26.85 -44.78
C VAL A 6 36.39 25.53 -44.67
N ILE A 7 36.97 24.41 -45.08
CA ILE A 7 36.28 23.10 -45.09
C ILE A 7 36.16 22.51 -43.67
N ASN A 8 37.05 22.87 -42.75
CA ASN A 8 37.10 22.28 -41.42
C ASN A 8 36.03 22.84 -40.47
N ILE A 9 35.57 24.08 -40.66
CA ILE A 9 34.58 24.72 -39.76
C ILE A 9 33.17 24.12 -39.95
N SER A 10 32.84 23.68 -41.17
CA SER A 10 31.52 23.11 -41.49
C SER A 10 31.30 21.72 -40.89
N ARG A 11 32.30 20.83 -40.96
CA ARG A 11 32.21 19.48 -40.36
C ARG A 11 32.14 19.53 -38.83
N TRP A 12 32.88 20.43 -38.19
CA TRP A 12 32.83 20.60 -36.73
C TRP A 12 31.49 21.11 -36.22
N ARG A 13 30.81 21.99 -36.96
CA ARG A 13 29.45 22.47 -36.61
C ARG A 13 28.41 21.34 -36.66
N LEU A 14 28.48 20.45 -37.65
CA LEU A 14 27.58 19.29 -37.75
C LEU A 14 27.83 18.26 -36.64
N ILE A 15 29.09 18.04 -36.26
CA ILE A 15 29.47 17.14 -35.16
C ILE A 15 29.00 17.71 -33.81
N ILE A 16 29.20 19.00 -33.56
CA ILE A 16 28.76 19.66 -32.33
C ILE A 16 27.23 19.64 -32.21
N ILE A 17 26.50 19.91 -33.29
CA ILE A 17 25.03 19.83 -33.32
C ILE A 17 24.55 18.39 -33.05
N SER A 18 25.23 17.38 -33.62
CA SER A 18 24.90 15.97 -33.38
C SER A 18 25.19 15.53 -31.95
N ILE A 19 26.28 16.00 -31.34
CA ILE A 19 26.61 15.73 -29.93
C ILE A 19 25.58 16.39 -29.00
N ILE A 20 25.18 17.64 -29.29
CA ILE A 20 24.15 18.34 -28.51
C ILE A 20 22.79 17.65 -28.65
N LEU A 21 22.40 17.17 -29.84
CA LEU A 21 21.18 16.40 -30.05
C LEU A 21 21.18 15.08 -29.28
N VAL A 22 22.30 14.35 -29.24
CA VAL A 22 22.44 13.12 -28.44
C VAL A 22 22.40 13.42 -26.92
N PHE A 23 22.96 14.55 -26.49
CA PHE A 23 22.90 15.01 -25.09
C PHE A 23 21.49 15.46 -24.67
N VAL A 24 20.72 16.08 -25.57
CA VAL A 24 19.34 16.51 -25.29
C VAL A 24 18.38 15.30 -25.23
N ILE A 25 18.63 14.25 -26.01
CA ILE A 25 17.82 13.01 -25.97
C ILE A 25 18.05 12.20 -24.68
N THR A 26 19.17 12.39 -23.96
CA THR A 26 19.57 11.53 -22.83
C THR A 26 19.07 11.99 -21.45
N ILE A 27 18.38 13.13 -21.30
CA ILE A 27 18.01 13.66 -19.96
C ILE A 27 16.51 13.97 -19.83
N SER A 28 15.66 13.01 -20.18
CA SER A 28 14.27 13.00 -19.71
C SER A 28 13.86 11.60 -19.28
N LYS A 29 14.54 11.06 -18.25
CA LYS A 29 13.89 10.05 -17.41
C LYS A 29 12.74 10.74 -16.68
N ALA A 30 11.53 10.62 -17.22
CA ALA A 30 10.32 11.08 -16.55
C ALA A 30 10.30 10.45 -15.14
N GLU A 31 10.37 11.29 -14.12
CA GLU A 31 10.36 10.84 -12.74
C GLU A 31 9.03 10.16 -12.45
N GLU A 32 9.09 8.90 -12.06
CA GLU A 32 7.89 8.09 -11.88
C GLU A 32 7.13 8.53 -10.61
N SER A 33 5.93 9.06 -10.79
CA SER A 33 5.09 9.50 -9.67
C SER A 33 4.86 8.38 -8.63
N VAL A 34 4.75 8.75 -7.35
CA VAL A 34 4.42 7.82 -6.25
C VAL A 34 3.18 6.98 -6.57
N ALA A 35 2.18 7.58 -7.21
CA ALA A 35 0.95 6.90 -7.63
C ALA A 35 1.21 5.79 -8.66
N GLN A 36 2.17 5.96 -9.56
CA GLN A 36 2.52 4.97 -10.56
C GLN A 36 3.35 3.82 -9.96
N ARG A 37 4.34 4.15 -9.12
CA ARG A 37 5.14 3.15 -8.39
C ARG A 37 4.26 2.24 -7.53
N CYS A 38 3.32 2.81 -6.77
CA CYS A 38 2.40 2.01 -5.97
C CYS A 38 1.35 1.26 -6.80
N ARG A 39 0.94 1.77 -7.97
CA ARG A 39 0.06 1.00 -8.89
C ARG A 39 0.76 -0.27 -9.39
N ARG A 40 2.06 -0.21 -9.69
CA ARG A 40 2.84 -1.39 -10.10
C ARG A 40 2.92 -2.43 -8.99
N LEU A 41 3.12 -2.01 -7.74
CA LEU A 41 3.06 -2.92 -6.59
C LEU A 41 1.72 -3.65 -6.51
N PHE A 42 0.61 -2.94 -6.58
CA PHE A 42 -0.71 -3.58 -6.47
C PHE A 42 -1.01 -4.50 -7.67
N ALA A 43 -0.52 -4.15 -8.86
CA ALA A 43 -0.56 -5.04 -10.02
C ALA A 43 0.28 -6.31 -9.78
N CYS A 44 1.51 -6.17 -9.26
CA CYS A 44 2.34 -7.31 -8.88
C CYS A 44 1.62 -8.22 -7.87
N ALA A 45 1.02 -7.65 -6.82
CA ALA A 45 0.35 -8.42 -5.77
C ALA A 45 -0.81 -9.28 -6.29
N ILE A 46 -1.51 -8.82 -7.32
CA ILE A 46 -2.55 -9.60 -8.02
C ILE A 46 -1.89 -10.68 -8.89
N THR A 47 -0.94 -10.31 -9.75
CA THR A 47 -0.31 -11.20 -10.73
C THR A 47 0.49 -12.33 -10.07
N LYS A 48 1.12 -12.06 -8.92
CA LYS A 48 1.90 -13.03 -8.14
C LYS A 48 1.04 -13.80 -7.13
N GLU A 49 -0.29 -13.63 -7.19
CA GLU A 49 -1.24 -14.30 -6.29
C GLU A 49 -0.99 -14.03 -4.79
N CYS A 50 -0.26 -12.97 -4.45
CA CYS A 50 -0.19 -12.49 -3.07
C CYS A 50 -1.57 -12.04 -2.57
N ILE A 51 -2.47 -11.67 -3.49
CA ILE A 51 -3.89 -11.50 -3.23
C ILE A 51 -4.61 -12.65 -3.93
N LYS A 52 -5.20 -13.56 -3.15
CA LYS A 52 -5.98 -14.72 -3.62
C LYS A 52 -7.34 -14.25 -4.12
N LEU A 53 -7.34 -13.59 -5.27
CA LEU A 53 -8.51 -12.93 -5.80
C LEU A 53 -9.71 -13.87 -6.02
N PRO A 54 -9.54 -15.10 -6.55
CA PRO A 54 -10.65 -16.05 -6.66
C PRO A 54 -11.26 -16.37 -5.29
N PHE A 55 -10.42 -16.65 -4.29
CA PHE A 55 -10.86 -16.93 -2.91
C PHE A 55 -11.69 -15.78 -2.32
N ILE A 56 -11.25 -14.54 -2.52
CA ILE A 56 -11.97 -13.35 -2.04
C ILE A 56 -13.28 -13.21 -2.82
N ALA A 57 -13.23 -13.28 -4.15
CA ALA A 57 -14.38 -13.08 -5.02
C ALA A 57 -15.50 -14.10 -4.79
N ASP A 58 -15.18 -15.32 -4.38
CA ASP A 58 -16.17 -16.37 -4.09
C ASP A 58 -16.86 -16.20 -2.74
N ARG A 59 -16.29 -15.39 -1.84
CA ARG A 59 -16.85 -15.12 -0.50
C ARG A 59 -17.66 -13.82 -0.45
N PHE A 60 -17.52 -12.99 -1.48
CA PHE A 60 -18.27 -11.75 -1.62
C PHE A 60 -19.50 -12.05 -2.45
N ASN A 61 -20.59 -12.44 -1.80
CA ASN A 61 -21.87 -12.71 -2.43
C ASN A 61 -23.03 -12.14 -1.60
N GLY A 62 -23.97 -11.49 -2.28
CA GLY A 62 -25.18 -10.96 -1.67
C GLY A 62 -25.02 -9.53 -1.13
N PRO A 63 -26.13 -8.84 -0.80
CA PRO A 63 -26.11 -7.40 -0.55
C PRO A 63 -25.60 -7.00 0.85
N LEU A 64 -25.51 -7.95 1.79
CA LEU A 64 -25.24 -7.64 3.19
C LEU A 64 -23.74 -7.63 3.49
N ILE A 65 -23.22 -6.47 3.89
CA ILE A 65 -21.84 -6.35 4.39
C ILE A 65 -21.77 -6.80 5.85
N THR A 66 -20.81 -7.66 6.14
CA THR A 66 -20.60 -8.25 7.48
C THR A 66 -19.13 -8.18 7.88
N ALA A 67 -18.84 -8.40 9.18
CA ALA A 67 -17.47 -8.54 9.67
C ALA A 67 -16.69 -9.67 8.99
N GLN A 68 -17.39 -10.71 8.51
CA GLN A 68 -16.76 -11.86 7.86
C GLN A 68 -16.10 -11.46 6.54
N HIS A 69 -16.69 -10.54 5.78
CA HIS A 69 -16.07 -10.04 4.55
C HIS A 69 -14.69 -9.41 4.80
N TYR A 70 -14.50 -8.73 5.94
CA TYR A 70 -13.18 -8.22 6.33
C TYR A 70 -12.22 -9.37 6.65
N ASN A 71 -12.67 -10.37 7.41
CA ASN A 71 -11.84 -11.54 7.76
C ASN A 71 -11.41 -12.32 6.52
N ASP A 72 -12.32 -12.51 5.57
CA ASP A 72 -12.07 -13.22 4.32
C ASP A 72 -11.10 -12.44 3.43
N LEU A 73 -11.26 -11.10 3.36
CA LEU A 73 -10.31 -10.22 2.68
C LEU A 73 -8.91 -10.35 3.30
N ASP A 74 -8.79 -10.18 4.61
CA ASP A 74 -7.50 -10.26 5.33
C ASP A 74 -6.86 -11.66 5.24
N THR A 75 -7.67 -12.72 5.20
CA THR A 75 -7.21 -14.09 4.97
C THR A 75 -6.76 -14.33 3.52
N GLY A 76 -7.40 -13.66 2.56
CA GLY A 76 -7.06 -13.73 1.15
C GLY A 76 -5.82 -12.94 0.75
N ILE A 77 -5.25 -12.13 1.65
CA ILE A 77 -4.07 -11.31 1.40
C ILE A 77 -2.87 -11.88 2.15
N ASP A 78 -1.83 -12.22 1.41
CA ASP A 78 -0.52 -12.57 1.94
C ASP A 78 0.38 -11.34 1.97
N TYR A 79 0.38 -10.64 3.11
CA TYR A 79 1.24 -9.48 3.33
C TYR A 79 2.73 -9.84 3.28
N GLY A 80 3.10 -11.07 3.67
CA GLY A 80 4.49 -11.55 3.57
C GLY A 80 4.95 -11.64 2.12
N CYS A 81 4.11 -12.19 1.24
CA CYS A 81 4.32 -12.21 -0.21
C CYS A 81 4.48 -10.80 -0.79
N ILE A 82 3.61 -9.85 -0.40
CA ILE A 82 3.68 -8.46 -0.85
C ILE A 82 4.99 -7.78 -0.40
N PHE A 83 5.37 -7.95 0.87
CA PHE A 83 6.52 -7.25 1.45
C PHE A 83 7.87 -7.88 1.12
N THR A 84 7.88 -9.17 0.78
CA THR A 84 9.12 -9.95 0.57
C THR A 84 9.04 -10.78 -0.71
N ALA A 85 8.74 -12.08 -0.63
CA ALA A 85 9.06 -13.05 -1.67
C ALA A 85 8.39 -12.81 -3.04
N GLY A 86 7.25 -12.13 -3.11
CA GLY A 86 6.48 -11.97 -4.35
C GLY A 86 6.70 -10.64 -5.06
N CYS A 87 6.75 -9.53 -4.32
CA CYS A 87 6.72 -8.16 -4.86
C CYS A 87 7.71 -7.20 -4.18
N LEU A 88 8.84 -7.70 -3.66
CA LEU A 88 9.83 -6.90 -2.93
C LEU A 88 10.28 -5.66 -3.71
N ASP A 89 10.60 -5.82 -4.99
CA ASP A 89 11.15 -4.72 -5.81
C ASP A 89 10.13 -3.60 -6.02
N GLU A 90 8.87 -3.94 -6.31
CA GLU A 90 7.79 -2.98 -6.41
C GLU A 90 7.45 -2.36 -5.04
N CYS A 91 7.55 -3.15 -3.96
CA CYS A 91 7.31 -2.67 -2.61
C CYS A 91 8.33 -1.61 -2.21
N ASN A 92 9.61 -1.86 -2.46
CA ASN A 92 10.70 -0.92 -2.20
C ASN A 92 10.59 0.37 -3.03
N LYS A 93 9.91 0.32 -4.19
CA LYS A 93 9.68 1.51 -5.02
C LYS A 93 8.44 2.29 -4.60
N CYS A 94 7.50 1.67 -3.89
CA CYS A 94 6.27 2.30 -3.40
C CYS A 94 6.45 2.74 -1.94
N PRO A 95 6.52 4.07 -1.65
CA PRO A 95 6.74 4.58 -0.30
C PRO A 95 5.74 4.06 0.74
N LEU A 96 4.47 3.89 0.36
CA LEU A 96 3.46 3.32 1.25
C LEU A 96 3.79 1.89 1.71
N CYS A 97 4.31 1.07 0.80
CA CYS A 97 4.66 -0.32 1.09
C CYS A 97 5.97 -0.41 1.85
N GLU A 98 6.99 0.34 1.41
CA GLU A 98 8.28 0.41 2.07
C GLU A 98 8.14 0.84 3.54
N MET A 99 7.39 1.92 3.79
CA MET A 99 7.13 2.36 5.17
C MET A 99 6.39 1.28 5.95
N SER A 100 5.28 0.74 5.42
CA SER A 100 4.51 -0.32 6.08
C SER A 100 5.37 -1.54 6.43
N LYS A 101 6.25 -1.94 5.52
CA LYS A 101 7.24 -3.01 5.72
C LYS A 101 8.20 -2.68 6.86
N GLN A 102 8.72 -1.45 6.92
CA GLN A 102 9.58 -1.03 8.04
C GLN A 102 8.84 -1.03 9.38
N GLN A 103 7.57 -0.61 9.41
CA GLN A 103 6.77 -0.70 10.64
C GLN A 103 6.59 -2.15 11.11
N LEU A 104 6.43 -3.09 10.17
CA LEU A 104 6.39 -4.52 10.50
C LEU A 104 7.74 -5.01 11.04
N ILE A 105 8.86 -4.60 10.45
CA ILE A 105 10.21 -4.97 10.92
C ILE A 105 10.44 -4.46 12.35
N ASP A 106 10.06 -3.20 12.65
CA ASP A 106 10.13 -2.64 14.01
C ASP A 106 9.34 -3.50 15.01
N VAL A 107 8.10 -3.86 14.64
CA VAL A 107 7.24 -4.73 15.45
C VAL A 107 7.93 -6.08 15.69
N LEU A 108 8.41 -6.76 14.65
CA LEU A 108 9.06 -8.06 14.76
C LEU A 108 10.34 -8.02 15.61
N ASN A 109 11.04 -6.89 15.62
CA ASN A 109 12.20 -6.65 16.48
C ASN A 109 11.83 -6.24 17.92
N GLY A 110 10.53 -6.16 18.24
CA GLY A 110 10.03 -5.73 19.54
C GLY A 110 10.26 -4.24 19.84
N VAL A 111 10.55 -3.44 18.81
CA VAL A 111 10.83 -2.01 18.94
C VAL A 111 9.52 -1.26 19.15
N LYS A 112 9.42 -0.55 20.27
CA LYS A 112 8.33 0.40 20.50
C LYS A 112 8.68 1.76 19.93
N ARG A 113 7.67 2.46 19.43
CA ARG A 113 7.77 3.85 18.98
C ARG A 113 7.38 4.80 20.10
N THR A 114 7.99 5.98 20.07
CA THR A 114 7.59 7.09 20.94
C THR A 114 6.13 7.47 20.68
N PRO A 115 5.41 8.06 21.64
CA PRO A 115 3.99 8.43 21.46
C PRO A 115 3.75 9.34 20.26
N GLN A 116 4.70 10.21 19.92
CA GLN A 116 4.67 11.12 18.77
C GLN A 116 5.16 10.48 17.47
N GLY A 117 5.69 9.26 17.54
CA GLY A 117 6.18 8.51 16.39
C GLY A 117 5.04 8.16 15.42
N GLU A 118 5.38 8.07 14.14
CA GLU A 118 4.43 7.68 13.11
C GLU A 118 3.81 6.31 13.41
N CYS A 119 2.48 6.23 13.39
CA CYS A 119 1.73 5.01 13.69
C CYS A 119 2.07 4.37 15.04
N SER A 120 2.52 5.14 16.02
CA SER A 120 2.97 4.66 17.33
C SER A 120 1.96 3.77 18.04
N VAL A 121 0.67 4.13 18.00
CA VAL A 121 -0.41 3.35 18.63
C VAL A 121 -0.52 1.95 18.03
N LEU A 122 -0.50 1.84 16.70
CA LEU A 122 -0.57 0.57 15.99
C LEU A 122 0.68 -0.29 16.27
N VAL A 123 1.87 0.30 16.13
CA VAL A 123 3.16 -0.40 16.31
C VAL A 123 3.32 -0.87 17.76
N ASN A 124 3.00 -0.02 18.73
CA ASN A 124 3.11 -0.38 20.14
C ASN A 124 2.08 -1.45 20.54
N CYS A 125 0.86 -1.40 20.00
CA CYS A 125 -0.11 -2.47 20.17
C CYS A 125 0.45 -3.81 19.69
N ALA A 126 1.03 -3.83 18.49
CA ALA A 126 1.61 -5.05 17.92
C ALA A 126 2.84 -5.54 18.70
N ALA A 127 3.73 -4.64 19.13
CA ALA A 127 4.85 -5.01 20.00
C ALA A 127 4.37 -5.62 21.33
N ASP A 128 3.30 -5.08 21.93
CA ASP A 128 2.70 -5.62 23.15
C ASP A 128 2.00 -6.97 22.92
N CYS A 129 1.42 -7.21 21.74
CA CYS A 129 0.93 -8.53 21.36
C CYS A 129 2.07 -9.55 21.33
N LEU A 130 3.19 -9.24 20.67
CA LEU A 130 4.35 -10.16 20.59
C LEU A 130 4.88 -10.51 21.97
N LYS A 131 5.05 -9.50 22.83
CA LYS A 131 5.54 -9.70 24.20
C LYS A 131 4.60 -10.58 25.04
N ARG A 132 3.29 -10.38 24.94
CA ARG A 132 2.29 -11.14 25.71
C ARG A 132 2.08 -12.56 25.18
N SER A 133 2.33 -12.80 23.89
CA SER A 133 2.01 -14.07 23.23
C SER A 133 3.04 -15.18 23.47
N ASN A 134 4.19 -14.89 24.08
CA ASN A 134 5.27 -15.85 24.32
C ASN A 134 5.60 -16.72 23.09
N SER A 135 5.76 -16.08 21.93
CA SER A 135 6.01 -16.73 20.62
C SER A 135 4.91 -17.65 20.08
N ASN A 136 3.71 -17.67 20.68
CA ASN A 136 2.57 -18.39 20.14
C ASN A 136 1.98 -17.67 18.93
N PHE A 137 2.28 -18.16 17.73
CA PHE A 137 1.86 -17.56 16.47
C PHE A 137 0.34 -17.40 16.33
N THR A 138 -0.45 -18.32 16.88
CA THR A 138 -1.92 -18.23 16.86
C THR A 138 -2.41 -17.04 17.67
N VAL A 139 -1.84 -16.81 18.85
CA VAL A 139 -2.17 -15.67 19.72
C VAL A 139 -1.69 -14.36 19.09
N ILE A 140 -0.49 -14.35 18.51
CA ILE A 140 0.05 -13.18 17.79
C ILE A 140 -0.88 -12.78 16.66
N ASN A 141 -1.26 -13.72 15.80
CA ASN A 141 -2.15 -13.47 14.67
C ASN A 141 -3.53 -12.98 15.10
N TYR A 142 -4.09 -13.59 16.15
CA TYR A 142 -5.37 -13.15 16.70
C TYR A 142 -5.26 -11.69 17.16
N CYS A 143 -4.25 -11.37 17.97
CA CYS A 143 -4.04 -10.05 18.53
C CYS A 143 -3.83 -8.99 17.42
N PHE A 144 -3.00 -9.29 16.42
CA PHE A 144 -2.79 -8.39 15.27
C PHE A 144 -4.10 -8.13 14.51
N ARG A 145 -4.83 -9.18 14.16
CA ARG A 145 -6.01 -9.10 13.27
C ARG A 145 -7.28 -8.57 13.97
N HIS A 146 -7.42 -8.81 15.27
CA HIS A 146 -8.64 -8.52 16.01
C HIS A 146 -8.51 -7.35 16.99
N GLU A 147 -7.32 -7.10 17.52
CA GLU A 147 -7.08 -6.01 18.47
C GLU A 147 -6.39 -4.84 17.78
N CYS A 148 -5.19 -5.05 17.23
CA CYS A 148 -4.37 -3.95 16.73
C CYS A 148 -4.81 -3.40 15.38
N ALA A 149 -5.36 -4.23 14.48
CA ALA A 149 -5.81 -3.80 13.15
C ALA A 149 -6.81 -2.65 13.20
N TYR A 150 -7.57 -2.50 14.30
CA TYR A 150 -8.42 -1.35 14.53
C TYR A 150 -7.67 -0.01 14.44
N HIS A 151 -6.45 0.08 14.99
CA HIS A 151 -5.63 1.30 14.99
C HIS A 151 -5.12 1.69 13.60
N CYS A 152 -5.18 0.77 12.63
CA CYS A 152 -4.99 1.12 11.23
C CYS A 152 -6.09 2.06 10.73
N PHE A 153 -7.31 1.97 11.26
CA PHE A 153 -8.51 2.64 10.72
C PHE A 153 -9.14 3.65 11.67
N ASP A 154 -8.58 3.82 12.86
CA ASP A 154 -9.17 4.67 13.90
C ASP A 154 -8.69 6.14 13.81
N GLY A 155 -7.83 6.43 12.84
CA GLY A 155 -7.23 7.74 12.57
C GLY A 155 -5.81 7.90 13.09
N THR A 156 -5.30 6.96 13.90
CA THR A 156 -3.96 7.05 14.50
C THR A 156 -2.83 6.63 13.55
N CYS A 157 -3.13 5.86 12.50
CA CYS A 157 -2.16 5.47 11.48
C CYS A 157 -2.68 5.67 10.03
N PRO A 158 -2.64 6.91 9.51
CA PRO A 158 -3.09 7.23 8.15
C PRO A 158 -2.39 6.47 7.02
N ILE A 159 -1.11 6.11 7.21
CA ILE A 159 -0.34 5.35 6.20
C ILE A 159 -0.88 3.94 6.06
N CYS A 160 -1.10 3.25 7.18
CA CYS A 160 -1.71 1.93 7.17
C CYS A 160 -3.10 1.99 6.53
N SER A 161 -3.95 2.93 6.97
CA SER A 161 -5.30 3.07 6.42
C SER A 161 -5.27 3.26 4.90
N THR A 162 -4.37 4.11 4.42
CA THR A 162 -4.20 4.42 2.99
C THR A 162 -3.69 3.23 2.20
N PHE A 163 -2.67 2.54 2.71
CA PHE A 163 -2.08 1.36 2.07
C PHE A 163 -3.12 0.25 1.92
N ILE A 164 -3.79 -0.14 3.01
CA ILE A 164 -4.78 -1.22 3.00
C ILE A 164 -6.00 -0.82 2.15
N THR A 165 -6.45 0.44 2.22
CA THR A 165 -7.56 0.91 1.37
C THR A 165 -7.23 0.81 -0.12
N ARG A 166 -5.99 1.14 -0.53
CA ARG A 166 -5.56 1.02 -1.93
C ARG A 166 -5.46 -0.43 -2.37
N LEU A 167 -4.92 -1.30 -1.51
CA LEU A 167 -4.85 -2.73 -1.73
C LEU A 167 -6.26 -3.31 -1.94
N PHE A 168 -7.20 -2.97 -1.06
CA PHE A 168 -8.59 -3.36 -1.20
C PHE A 168 -9.21 -2.81 -2.49
N ASN A 169 -9.03 -1.54 -2.80
CA ASN A 169 -9.61 -0.95 -4.02
C ASN A 169 -9.15 -1.71 -5.27
N GLN A 170 -7.87 -2.11 -5.32
CA GLN A 170 -7.36 -2.94 -6.41
C GLN A 170 -8.07 -4.29 -6.46
N ALA A 171 -8.14 -5.02 -5.33
CA ALA A 171 -8.83 -6.30 -5.26
C ALA A 171 -10.33 -6.19 -5.60
N CYS A 172 -10.98 -5.12 -5.14
CA CYS A 172 -12.38 -4.84 -5.39
C CYS A 172 -12.69 -4.63 -6.87
N VAL A 173 -11.85 -3.85 -7.56
CA VAL A 173 -11.98 -3.62 -9.01
C VAL A 173 -11.65 -4.89 -9.78
N SER A 174 -10.50 -5.51 -9.51
CA SER A 174 -10.05 -6.72 -10.22
C SER A 174 -11.00 -7.91 -10.01
N GLY A 175 -11.57 -8.06 -8.82
CA GLY A 175 -12.49 -9.16 -8.48
C GLY A 175 -13.96 -8.85 -8.75
N ASN A 176 -14.27 -7.66 -9.27
CA ASN A 176 -15.64 -7.19 -9.50
C ASN A 176 -16.55 -7.31 -8.25
N LEU A 177 -15.97 -7.06 -7.06
CA LEU A 177 -16.61 -7.36 -5.78
C LEU A 177 -17.89 -6.54 -5.57
N ARG A 178 -17.90 -5.29 -6.06
CA ARG A 178 -19.08 -4.42 -6.00
C ARG A 178 -20.30 -5.06 -6.68
N ARG A 179 -20.13 -5.62 -7.88
CA ARG A 179 -21.23 -6.25 -8.61
C ARG A 179 -21.73 -7.49 -7.87
N LYS A 180 -20.82 -8.33 -7.37
CA LYS A 180 -21.17 -9.54 -6.62
C LYS A 180 -21.93 -9.24 -5.32
N MET A 181 -21.64 -8.10 -4.71
CA MET A 181 -22.32 -7.59 -3.51
C MET A 181 -23.52 -6.69 -3.81
N ASN A 182 -23.89 -6.48 -5.08
CA ASN A 182 -24.89 -5.47 -5.50
C ASN A 182 -24.68 -4.08 -4.84
N PHE A 183 -23.41 -3.68 -4.65
CA PHE A 183 -23.05 -2.46 -3.95
C PHE A 183 -22.94 -1.27 -4.90
N GLN A 184 -23.77 -0.25 -4.68
CA GLN A 184 -23.89 0.93 -5.57
C GLN A 184 -22.78 1.97 -5.35
N GLY A 185 -22.20 2.04 -4.15
CA GLY A 185 -21.12 2.97 -3.81
C GLY A 185 -19.75 2.56 -4.34
N GLN A 186 -18.73 3.37 -4.06
CA GLN A 186 -17.34 3.11 -4.46
C GLN A 186 -16.70 2.00 -3.62
N CYS A 187 -15.63 1.37 -4.14
CA CYS A 187 -14.92 0.30 -3.42
C CYS A 187 -14.47 0.76 -2.02
N TYR A 188 -13.92 1.97 -1.88
CA TYR A 188 -13.48 2.46 -0.57
C TYR A 188 -14.64 2.62 0.43
N GLU A 189 -15.87 2.87 -0.04
CA GLU A 189 -17.06 2.96 0.82
C GLU A 189 -17.51 1.57 1.28
N MET A 190 -17.46 0.59 0.38
CA MET A 190 -17.68 -0.82 0.72
C MET A 190 -16.67 -1.27 1.77
N PHE A 191 -15.39 -0.94 1.59
CA PHE A 191 -14.34 -1.24 2.56
C PHE A 191 -14.58 -0.57 3.91
N ARG A 192 -14.95 0.72 3.90
CA ARG A 192 -15.29 1.47 5.11
C ARG A 192 -16.42 0.78 5.88
N ALA A 193 -17.45 0.30 5.18
CA ALA A 193 -18.55 -0.44 5.80
C ALA A 193 -18.10 -1.79 6.38
N MET A 194 -17.23 -2.53 5.68
CA MET A 194 -16.66 -3.79 6.18
C MET A 194 -15.84 -3.58 7.46
N VAL A 195 -14.97 -2.55 7.47
CA VAL A 195 -14.14 -2.20 8.63
C VAL A 195 -15.01 -1.75 9.80
N TYR A 196 -16.05 -0.96 9.55
CA TYR A 196 -17.01 -0.60 10.61
C TYR A 196 -17.73 -1.84 11.16
N ALA A 197 -18.17 -2.76 10.30
CA ALA A 197 -18.82 -3.99 10.73
C ALA A 197 -17.90 -4.86 11.59
N LYS A 198 -16.61 -4.96 11.21
CA LYS A 198 -15.57 -5.72 11.94
C LYS A 198 -15.28 -5.15 13.33
N PHE A 199 -15.12 -3.83 13.45
CA PHE A 199 -14.71 -3.16 14.70
C PHE A 199 -15.84 -2.30 15.30
N LYS A 200 -17.09 -2.75 15.13
CA LYS A 200 -18.30 -1.99 15.46
C LYS A 200 -18.32 -1.50 16.90
N GLN A 201 -17.89 -2.35 17.84
CA GLN A 201 -17.87 -2.00 19.26
C GLN A 201 -16.87 -0.89 19.55
N GLN A 202 -15.64 -1.02 19.03
CA GLN A 202 -14.57 -0.05 19.22
C GLN A 202 -14.95 1.32 18.63
N PHE A 203 -15.51 1.34 17.43
CA PHE A 203 -15.97 2.59 16.80
C PHE A 203 -17.14 3.25 17.54
N ARG A 204 -18.10 2.46 18.05
CA ARG A 204 -19.21 2.97 18.86
C ARG A 204 -18.73 3.57 20.18
N GLN A 205 -17.85 2.88 20.89
CA GLN A 205 -17.30 3.34 22.17
C GLN A 205 -16.50 4.64 21.99
N ALA A 206 -15.67 4.71 20.95
CA ALA A 206 -14.89 5.89 20.64
C ALA A 206 -15.68 7.00 19.91
N LYS A 207 -16.98 6.80 19.65
CA LYS A 207 -17.87 7.74 18.93
C LYS A 207 -17.25 8.28 17.63
N ARG A 208 -16.59 7.41 16.87
CA ARG A 208 -15.89 7.78 15.62
C ARG A 208 -16.19 6.81 14.49
N ALA A 209 -16.05 7.28 13.26
CA ALA A 209 -16.15 6.47 12.04
C ALA A 209 -14.75 6.00 11.59
N PRO A 210 -14.65 4.95 10.74
CA PRO A 210 -13.36 4.52 10.20
C PRO A 210 -12.74 5.60 9.31
N ALA A 211 -11.46 5.90 9.55
CA ALA A 211 -10.62 6.84 8.81
C ALA A 211 -10.14 6.24 7.46
N ILE A 212 -11.10 5.94 6.58
CA ILE A 212 -10.88 5.35 5.25
C ILE A 212 -11.36 6.34 4.19
N GLY A 213 -10.60 6.55 3.12
CA GLY A 213 -10.99 7.48 2.04
C GLY A 213 -10.87 8.97 2.42
N ILE A 214 -10.20 9.29 3.52
CA ILE A 214 -9.84 10.67 3.87
C ILE A 214 -8.57 11.03 3.09
N LYS A 215 -8.59 12.15 2.35
CA LYS A 215 -7.38 12.67 1.69
C LYS A 215 -6.44 13.23 2.76
N HIS A 216 -5.39 12.49 3.09
CA HIS A 216 -4.28 13.02 3.87
C HIS A 216 -3.27 13.67 2.92
N ASN A 217 -2.89 14.92 3.21
CA ASN A 217 -1.77 15.58 2.55
C ASN A 217 -0.46 14.99 3.10
N PHE A 218 -0.07 13.82 2.60
CA PHE A 218 1.24 13.26 2.90
C PHE A 218 2.30 14.10 2.18
N VAL A 219 3.11 14.81 2.95
CA VAL A 219 4.38 15.36 2.47
C VAL A 219 5.37 14.20 2.51
N TRP A 220 5.64 13.62 1.35
CA TRP A 220 6.65 12.57 1.21
C TRP A 220 8.03 13.21 1.43
N PRO A 221 8.91 12.66 2.28
CA PRO A 221 10.31 13.02 2.23
C PRO A 221 10.82 12.66 0.83
N ASN A 222 11.39 13.65 0.14
CA ASN A 222 12.04 13.50 -1.16
C ASN A 222 13.32 12.66 -1.03
#